data_AF-T2I822-F1
#
_entry.id   AF-T2I822-F1
#
_cell.length_a   1.000
_cell.length_b   1.000
_cell.length_c   1.000
_cell.angle_alpha   90.00
_cell.angle_beta   90.00
_cell.angle_gamma   90.00
#
_symmetry.space_group_name_H-M   'P 1'
#
loop_
_entity.id
_entity.type
_entity.pdbx_description
1 polymer ?
#
loop_
_entity_poly.entity_id
_entity_poly.type
_entity_poly.pdbx_seq_one_letter_code
_entity_poly.pdbx_strand_id
1 'polypeptide(L)' 'MGNAVEQIAHAHVNTRVIAEQYPVIGECLLAAMKDILGDAATPEVMEAWTEAYNSLADIFITREKEIYRQQDKKMQAKLK' A
#
# COMPACT_ATOMS: atom_id res chain seq x y z
N MET A 1 -0.50 10.58 13.82
CA MET A 1 -0.41 10.00 12.45
C MET A 1 -0.67 8.50 12.38
N GLY A 2 -0.43 7.70 13.44
CA GLY A 2 -0.59 6.23 13.39
C GLY A 2 -2.01 5.65 13.24
N ASN A 3 -3.08 6.44 13.35
CA ASN A 3 -4.45 5.91 13.27
C ASN A 3 -4.85 5.54 11.82
N ALA A 4 -4.56 6.41 10.84
CA ALA A 4 -4.97 6.20 9.46
C ALA A 4 -4.21 5.03 8.80
N VAL A 5 -2.90 4.94 9.02
CA VAL A 5 -2.08 3.83 8.51
C VAL A 5 -2.63 2.49 9.01
N GLU A 6 -2.99 2.41 10.29
CA GLU A 6 -3.54 1.16 10.83
C GLU A 6 -4.91 0.80 10.27
N GLN A 7 -5.79 1.79 10.13
CA GLN A 7 -7.11 1.55 9.54
C GLN A 7 -6.99 1.03 8.11
N ILE A 8 -6.10 1.63 7.30
CA ILE A 8 -5.89 1.23 5.90
C ILE A 8 -5.22 -0.14 5.82
N ALA A 9 -4.16 -0.40 6.60
CA ALA A 9 -3.48 -1.69 6.63
C ALA A 9 -4.45 -2.84 7.01
N HIS A 10 -5.33 -2.61 7.98
CA HIS A 10 -6.38 -3.57 8.32
C HIS A 10 -7.38 -3.77 7.18
N ALA A 11 -7.78 -2.71 6.48
CA ALA A 11 -8.67 -2.81 5.33
C ALA A 11 -8.03 -3.65 4.20
N HIS A 12 -6.78 -3.38 3.87
CA HIS A 12 -6.00 -4.14 2.88
C HIS A 12 -5.89 -5.62 3.21
N VAL A 13 -5.56 -5.97 4.46
CA VAL A 13 -5.50 -7.36 4.92
C VAL A 13 -6.87 -8.04 4.81
N ASN A 14 -7.94 -7.33 5.18
CA ASN A 14 -9.30 -7.87 5.08
C ASN A 14 -9.72 -8.17 3.65
N THR A 15 -9.22 -7.41 2.67
CA THR A 15 -9.43 -7.64 1.24
C THR A 15 -8.34 -8.50 0.58
N ARG A 16 -7.40 -9.05 1.38
CA ARG A 16 -6.31 -9.93 0.95
C ARG A 16 -5.31 -9.28 -0.02
N VAL A 17 -4.98 -8.02 0.21
CA VAL A 17 -3.89 -7.34 -0.53
C VAL A 17 -2.54 -7.96 -0.16
N ILE A 18 -1.69 -8.18 -1.16
CA ILE A 18 -0.32 -8.71 -1.00
C ILE A 18 0.71 -7.74 -1.60
N ALA A 19 1.97 -7.87 -1.16
CA ALA A 19 3.05 -6.97 -1.54
C ALA A 19 3.26 -6.90 -3.06
N GLU A 20 3.05 -8.02 -3.75
CA GLU A 20 3.21 -8.18 -5.20
C GLU A 20 2.20 -7.36 -6.01
N GLN A 21 1.12 -6.88 -5.38
CA GLN A 21 0.11 -6.04 -6.04
C GLN A 21 0.47 -4.54 -6.03
N TYR A 22 1.35 -4.09 -5.13
CA TYR A 22 1.70 -2.67 -5.03
C TYR A 22 2.31 -2.09 -6.31
N PRO A 23 3.22 -2.77 -7.04
CA PRO A 23 3.76 -2.23 -8.29
C PRO A 23 2.67 -1.88 -9.31
N VAL A 24 1.74 -2.80 -9.58
CA VAL A 24 0.68 -2.57 -10.56
C VAL A 24 -0.33 -1.52 -10.08
N ILE A 25 -0.63 -1.46 -8.78
CA ILE A 25 -1.49 -0.42 -8.22
C ILE A 25 -0.84 0.97 -8.35
N GLY A 26 0.45 1.08 -8.06
CA GLY A 26 1.24 2.30 -8.21
C GLY A 26 1.27 2.80 -9.65
N GLU A 27 1.50 1.90 -10.61
CA GLU A 27 1.46 2.22 -12.04
C GLU A 27 0.10 2.78 -12.46
N CYS A 28 -1.00 2.11 -12.07
CA CYS A 28 -2.36 2.59 -12.37
C CYS A 28 -2.65 3.95 -11.72
N LEU A 29 -2.23 4.17 -10.48
CA LEU A 29 -2.42 5.44 -9.77
C LEU A 29 -1.66 6.57 -10.47
N LEU A 30 -0.37 6.38 -10.76
CA LEU A 30 0.47 7.39 -11.40
C LEU A 30 0.00 7.70 -12.82
N ALA A 31 -0.48 6.70 -13.56
CA ALA A 31 -1.10 6.91 -14.87
C ALA A 31 -2.36 7.78 -14.77
N ALA A 32 -3.28 7.46 -13.84
CA ALA A 32 -4.48 8.26 -13.61
C ALA A 32 -4.16 9.69 -13.14
N MET A 33 -3.14 9.85 -12.31
CA MET A 33 -2.67 11.17 -11.88
C MET A 33 -2.16 11.99 -13.07
N LYS A 34 -1.39 11.38 -13.96
CA LYS A 34 -0.89 12.03 -15.18
C LYS A 34 -2.04 12.50 -16.07
N ASP A 35 -3.07 11.68 -16.25
CA ASP A 35 -4.24 12.01 -17.06
C ASP A 35 -5.03 13.21 -16.48
N ILE A 36 -5.12 13.31 -15.15
CA ILE A 36 -5.84 14.40 -14.47
C ILE A 36 -5.02 15.69 -14.43
N LEU A 37 -3.71 15.59 -14.19
CA LEU A 37 -2.82 16.74 -14.03
C LEU A 37 -2.47 17.39 -15.38
N GLY A 38 -2.49 16.65 -16.49
CA GLY A 38 -2.17 17.19 -17.82
C GLY A 38 -0.78 17.83 -17.85
N ASP A 39 -0.69 19.09 -18.25
CA ASP A 39 0.58 19.84 -18.34
C ASP A 39 1.29 20.02 -16.98
N ALA A 40 0.56 19.87 -15.86
CA ALA A 40 1.15 19.92 -14.52
C ALA A 40 1.87 18.62 -14.12
N ALA A 41 1.68 17.53 -14.87
CA ALA A 41 2.39 16.26 -14.68
C ALA A 41 3.81 16.32 -15.27
N THR A 42 4.62 17.28 -14.81
CA THR A 42 6.02 17.38 -15.23
C THR A 42 6.80 16.14 -14.79
N PRO A 43 7.93 15.80 -15.45
CA PRO A 43 8.75 14.66 -15.05
C PRO A 43 9.16 14.69 -13.58
N GLU A 44 9.57 15.87 -13.08
CA GLU A 44 9.95 16.09 -11.69
C GLU A 44 8.77 15.84 -10.72
N VAL A 45 7.57 16.31 -11.07
CA VAL A 45 6.36 16.08 -10.26
C VAL A 45 6.03 14.58 -10.22
N MET A 46 6.07 13.90 -11.36
CA MET A 46 5.75 12.48 -11.43
C MET A 46 6.79 11.61 -10.72
N GLU A 47 8.06 11.97 -10.76
CA GLU A 47 9.13 11.30 -10.03
C GLU A 47 8.94 11.46 -8.51
N ALA A 48 8.65 12.67 -8.03
CA ALA A 48 8.37 12.92 -6.61
C ALA A 48 7.15 12.13 -6.11
N TRP A 49 6.09 12.03 -6.91
CA TRP A 49 4.92 11.20 -6.57
C TRP A 49 5.23 9.71 -6.57
N THR A 50 6.11 9.26 -7.46
CA THR A 50 6.57 7.86 -7.50
C THR A 50 7.34 7.52 -6.23
N GLU A 51 8.27 8.39 -5.80
CA GLU A 51 9.02 8.21 -4.56
C GLU A 51 8.11 8.21 -3.32
N ALA A 52 7.14 9.12 -3.29
CA ALA A 52 6.17 9.21 -2.21
C ALA A 52 5.28 7.96 -2.13
N TYR A 53 4.81 7.45 -3.29
CA TYR A 53 4.05 6.21 -3.37
C TYR A 53 4.86 5.03 -2.85
N ASN A 54 6.10 4.85 -3.33
CA ASN A 54 6.96 3.76 -2.90
C ASN A 54 7.25 3.81 -1.40
N SER A 55 7.55 4.99 -0.87
CA SER A 55 7.77 5.18 0.56
C SER A 55 6.55 4.77 1.40
N LEU A 56 5.35 5.13 0.94
CA LEU A 56 4.11 4.77 1.63
C LEU A 56 3.75 3.29 1.46
N ALA A 57 4.00 2.72 0.27
CA ALA A 57 3.83 1.31 -0.01
C ALA A 57 4.69 0.44 0.92
N ASP A 58 5.95 0.81 1.14
CA ASP A 58 6.85 0.08 2.05
C ASP A 58 6.34 0.06 3.50
N ILE A 59 5.76 1.19 3.96
CA ILE A 59 5.13 1.28 5.28
C ILE A 59 3.96 0.30 5.37
N PHE A 60 3.07 0.30 4.38
CA PHE A 60 1.90 -0.58 4.37
C PHE A 60 2.30 -2.05 4.24
N ILE A 61 3.17 -2.39 3.30
CA ILE A 61 3.66 -3.76 3.10
C ILE A 61 4.27 -4.32 4.39
N THR A 62 5.08 -3.52 5.07
CA THR A 62 5.70 -3.93 6.35
C THR A 62 4.62 -4.20 7.39
N ARG A 63 3.66 -3.28 7.54
CA ARG A 63 2.62 -3.41 8.55
C ARG A 63 1.66 -4.57 8.28
N GLU A 64 1.25 -4.75 7.03
CA GLU A 64 0.35 -5.83 6.60
C GLU A 64 0.97 -7.20 6.83
N LYS A 65 2.28 -7.36 6.54
CA LYS A 65 3.02 -8.59 6.86
C LYS A 65 2.94 -8.94 8.33
N GLU A 66 3.01 -7.96 9.23
CA GLU A 66 2.86 -8.20 10.66
C GLU A 66 1.43 -8.64 11.02
N ILE A 67 0.42 -7.99 10.45
CA ILE A 67 -0.99 -8.32 10.70
C ILE A 67 -1.29 -9.75 10.20
N TYR A 68 -0.86 -10.13 9.00
CA TYR A 68 -1.00 -11.50 8.49
C TYR A 68 -0.35 -12.52 9.43
N ARG A 69 0.91 -12.30 9.85
CA ARG A 69 1.59 -13.18 10.82
C ARG A 69 0.83 -13.30 12.14
N GLN A 70 0.20 -12.23 12.62
CA GLN A 70 -0.60 -12.27 13.84
C GLN A 70 -1.89 -13.08 13.65
N GLN A 71 -2.56 -12.95 12.50
CA GLN A 71 -3.75 -13.73 12.16
C GLN A 71 -3.42 -15.22 12.07
N ASP A 72 -2.31 -15.58 11.42
CA ASP A 72 -1.83 -16.96 11.33
C ASP A 72 -1.53 -17.56 12.70
N LYS A 73 -0.81 -16.83 13.56
CA LYS A 73 -0.54 -17.25 14.95
C LYS A 73 -1.83 -17.47 15.73
N LYS A 74 -2.81 -16.56 15.61
CA LYS A 74 -4.12 -16.69 16.26
C LYS A 74 -4.89 -17.90 15.74
N MET A 75 -4.83 -18.19 14.44
CA MET A 75 -5.47 -19.35 13.85
C MET A 75 -4.83 -20.65 14.35
N GLN A 76 -3.50 -20.74 14.36
CA GLN A 76 -2.77 -21.90 14.87
C GLN A 76 -3.05 -22.15 16.36
N ALA A 77 -3.15 -21.10 17.18
CA ALA A 77 -3.48 -21.23 18.59
C ALA A 77 -4.91 -21.74 18.85
N LYS A 78 -5.86 -21.48 17.95
CA LYS A 78 -7.24 -22.00 18.03
C LYS A 78 -7.37 -23.45 17.59
N LEU A 79 -6.40 -23.95 16.82
CA LEU A 79 -6.38 -25.31 16.28
C LEU A 79 -5.63 -26.31 17.18
N LYS A 80 -4.90 -25.82 18.18
CA LYS A 80 -4.24 -26.62 19.23
C LYS A 80 -5.14 -26.74 20.44
#